data_AF-A0A933WMM8-F1
#
_entry.id   AF-A0A933WMM8-F1
#
_cell.length_a   1.000
_cell.length_b   1.000
_cell.length_c   1.000
_cell.angle_alpha   90.00
_cell.angle_beta   90.00
_cell.angle_gamma   90.00
#
_symmetry.space_group_name_H-M   'P 1'
#
loop_
_entity.id
_entity.type
_entity.pdbx_description
1 polymer ?
#
loop_
_entity_poly.entity_id
_entity_poly.type
_entity_poly.pdbx_seq_one_letter_code
_entity_poly.pdbx_strand_id
1 'polypeptide(L)'
;MRYRWIIAALFFLTATNANATIFTYEFDGAVTTILHDDSANTFSSNFAVGDLVHGTYTLDDTIIPTFPRPSFARYSGNSFNVTIGSHNFSGSADHRVFNNDLPSINDAFSIINETGYTAPSLGDLISRTFFLQFFDSTRTVFSNTDMVLNPPPLSNFDSQINGLRLDNKFNPDDYGALYYNINSLAPVPEPSTLLLLGSGMTGLVAMRRFRFRK
;
A
#
# COMPACT_ATOMS: atom_id res chain seq x y z
N MET A 1 29.52 57.64 -26.57
CA MET A 1 29.78 56.45 -25.74
C MET A 1 28.45 55.90 -25.25
N ARG A 2 28.07 54.69 -25.66
CA ARG A 2 26.80 54.02 -25.27
C ARG A 2 27.16 52.72 -24.56
N TYR A 3 26.83 52.62 -23.27
CA TYR A 3 26.99 51.39 -22.48
C TYR A 3 25.89 50.40 -22.85
N ARG A 4 26.27 49.20 -23.32
CA ARG A 4 25.35 48.08 -23.54
C ARG A 4 25.34 47.23 -22.28
N TRP A 5 24.19 47.15 -21.63
CA TRP A 5 23.93 46.22 -20.53
C TRP A 5 23.71 44.81 -21.10
N ILE A 6 24.61 43.88 -20.78
CA ILE A 6 24.40 42.45 -21.03
C ILE A 6 23.66 41.91 -19.81
N ILE A 7 22.36 41.64 -19.97
CA ILE A 7 21.60 40.86 -18.99
C ILE A 7 21.95 39.40 -19.24
N ALA A 8 22.84 38.85 -18.41
CA ALA A 8 23.09 37.42 -18.39
C ALA A 8 21.91 36.73 -17.68
N ALA A 9 21.03 36.10 -18.45
CA ALA A 9 19.99 35.23 -17.91
C ALA A 9 20.65 33.95 -17.38
N LEU A 10 20.80 33.87 -16.05
CA LEU A 10 21.30 32.69 -15.36
C LEU A 10 20.18 31.63 -15.34
N PHE A 11 20.21 30.72 -16.31
CA PHE A 11 19.37 29.53 -16.27
C PHE A 11 19.92 28.59 -15.19
N PHE A 12 19.29 28.58 -14.02
CA PHE A 12 19.46 27.50 -13.06
C PHE A 12 18.80 26.25 -13.65
N LEU A 13 19.60 25.35 -14.21
CA LEU A 13 19.22 23.96 -14.44
C LEU A 13 19.03 23.32 -13.07
N THR A 14 17.80 23.36 -12.55
CA THR A 14 17.43 22.54 -11.41
C THR A 14 17.31 21.11 -11.92
N ALA A 15 18.36 20.31 -11.75
CA ALA A 15 18.24 18.86 -11.86
C ALA A 15 17.23 18.43 -10.81
N THR A 16 16.01 18.09 -11.24
CA THR A 16 15.08 17.36 -10.39
C THR A 16 15.67 15.99 -10.21
N ASN A 17 16.31 15.73 -9.07
CA ASN A 17 16.58 14.36 -8.68
C ASN A 17 15.22 13.66 -8.67
N ALA A 18 15.07 12.63 -9.50
CA ALA A 18 13.97 11.69 -9.37
C ALA A 18 14.17 10.99 -8.03
N ASN A 19 13.58 11.57 -6.98
CA ASN A 19 13.52 10.93 -5.70
C ASN A 19 12.45 9.84 -5.80
N ALA A 20 12.70 8.69 -5.20
CA ALA A 20 11.69 7.65 -5.08
C ALA A 20 10.44 8.24 -4.40
N THR A 21 9.30 8.07 -5.05
CA THR A 21 8.01 8.51 -4.50
C THR A 21 7.37 7.30 -3.82
N ILE A 22 7.17 7.40 -2.51
CA ILE A 22 6.43 6.38 -1.76
C ILE A 22 4.95 6.75 -1.74
N PHE A 23 4.15 5.98 -2.45
CA PHE A 23 2.70 6.12 -2.45
C PHE A 23 2.13 5.32 -1.27
N THR A 24 1.35 5.97 -0.41
CA THR A 24 0.70 5.30 0.72
C THR A 24 -0.80 5.26 0.47
N TYR A 25 -1.40 4.10 0.68
CA TYR A 25 -2.82 3.87 0.58
C TYR A 25 -3.37 3.44 1.93
N GLU A 26 -4.56 3.92 2.26
CA GLU A 26 -5.32 3.56 3.44
C GLU A 26 -6.57 2.81 2.99
N PHE A 27 -6.93 1.78 3.75
CA PHE A 27 -8.10 0.97 3.51
C PHE A 27 -8.87 0.71 4.81
N ASP A 28 -10.19 0.72 4.72
CA ASP A 28 -11.08 0.32 5.81
C ASP A 28 -12.04 -0.78 5.35
N GLY A 29 -12.42 -1.62 6.30
CA GLY A 29 -13.26 -2.78 6.06
C GLY A 29 -13.79 -3.39 7.35
N ALA A 30 -14.34 -4.58 7.21
CA ALA A 30 -14.76 -5.39 8.35
C ALA A 30 -14.59 -6.89 8.06
N VAL A 31 -14.29 -7.66 9.09
CA VAL A 31 -14.25 -9.13 9.05
C VAL A 31 -15.64 -9.64 8.69
N THR A 32 -15.71 -10.46 7.65
CA THR A 32 -16.96 -11.04 7.15
C THR A 32 -17.09 -12.51 7.50
N THR A 33 -15.97 -13.23 7.56
CA THR A 33 -15.96 -14.68 7.76
C THR A 33 -14.73 -15.10 8.56
N ILE A 34 -14.92 -16.03 9.49
CA ILE A 34 -13.84 -16.82 10.11
C ILE A 34 -13.96 -18.21 9.50
N LEU A 35 -13.01 -18.59 8.65
CA LEU A 35 -13.06 -19.84 7.88
C LEU A 35 -12.66 -21.05 8.71
N HIS A 36 -11.58 -20.89 9.47
CA HIS A 36 -11.04 -21.91 10.33
C HIS A 36 -10.64 -21.29 11.65
N ASP A 37 -10.96 -22.02 12.70
CA ASP A 37 -10.48 -21.80 14.04
C ASP A 37 -9.42 -22.86 14.31
N ASP A 38 -8.33 -22.48 14.96
CA ASP A 38 -7.34 -23.46 15.38
C ASP A 38 -7.96 -24.41 16.41
N SER A 39 -7.37 -25.59 16.57
CA SER A 39 -7.87 -26.66 17.43
C SER A 39 -8.01 -26.26 18.90
N ALA A 40 -7.33 -25.19 19.34
CA ALA A 40 -7.41 -24.64 20.67
C ALA A 40 -8.41 -23.46 20.80
N ASN A 41 -9.12 -23.09 19.74
CA ASN A 41 -9.99 -21.92 19.63
C ASN A 41 -9.30 -20.60 20.01
N THR A 42 -7.98 -20.52 19.81
CA THR A 42 -7.19 -19.33 20.08
C THR A 42 -7.52 -18.22 19.08
N PHE A 43 -7.80 -18.58 17.84
CA PHE A 43 -8.06 -17.65 16.76
C PHE A 43 -9.43 -17.00 16.93
N SER A 44 -10.50 -17.80 17.11
CA SER A 44 -11.86 -17.28 17.33
C SER A 44 -12.05 -16.54 18.65
N SER A 45 -11.18 -16.75 19.64
CA SER A 45 -11.20 -15.95 20.88
C SER A 45 -10.58 -14.57 20.72
N ASN A 46 -9.82 -14.32 19.65
CA ASN A 46 -9.18 -13.03 19.36
C ASN A 46 -9.82 -12.27 18.18
N PHE A 47 -10.57 -12.96 17.31
CA PHE A 47 -11.24 -12.34 16.17
C PHE A 47 -12.72 -12.71 16.12
N ALA A 48 -13.54 -11.75 15.73
CA ALA A 48 -14.98 -11.91 15.52
C ALA A 48 -15.40 -11.35 14.15
N VAL A 49 -16.47 -11.92 13.59
CA VAL A 49 -17.16 -11.31 12.46
C VAL A 49 -17.69 -9.93 12.88
N GLY A 50 -17.43 -8.92 12.07
CA GLY A 50 -17.75 -7.52 12.38
C GLY A 50 -16.59 -6.74 12.99
N ASP A 51 -15.47 -7.38 13.34
CA ASP A 51 -14.26 -6.64 13.73
C ASP A 51 -13.84 -5.68 12.62
N LEU A 52 -13.59 -4.43 13.02
CA LEU A 52 -13.14 -3.40 12.09
C LEU A 52 -11.74 -3.74 11.60
N VAL A 53 -11.55 -3.56 10.29
CA VAL A 53 -10.26 -3.68 9.63
C VAL A 53 -9.85 -2.30 9.16
N HIS A 54 -8.66 -1.88 9.54
CA HIS A 54 -8.09 -0.60 9.13
C HIS A 54 -6.62 -0.82 8.83
N GLY A 55 -6.13 -0.37 7.68
CA GLY A 55 -4.73 -0.58 7.36
C GLY A 55 -4.21 0.34 6.29
N THR A 56 -2.91 0.23 6.06
CA THR A 56 -2.19 0.91 5.01
C THR A 56 -1.29 -0.04 4.24
N TYR A 57 -0.99 0.31 3.00
CA TYR A 57 0.11 -0.27 2.25
C TYR A 57 0.88 0.81 1.50
N THR A 58 2.16 0.56 1.26
CA THR A 58 3.05 1.50 0.57
C THR A 58 3.60 0.90 -0.71
N LEU A 59 3.66 1.71 -1.76
CA LEU A 59 4.28 1.38 -3.04
C LEU A 59 5.46 2.31 -3.31
N ASP A 60 6.59 1.76 -3.75
CA ASP A 60 7.76 2.54 -4.20
C ASP A 60 7.83 2.49 -5.73
N ASP A 61 7.70 3.65 -6.36
CA ASP A 61 7.67 3.80 -7.82
C ASP A 61 9.01 3.50 -8.53
N THR A 62 10.08 3.32 -7.76
CA THR A 62 11.39 2.92 -8.29
C THR A 62 11.58 1.42 -8.36
N ILE A 63 10.67 0.63 -7.77
CA ILE A 63 10.75 -0.84 -7.81
C ILE A 63 10.47 -1.33 -9.23
N ILE A 64 11.43 -2.07 -9.77
CA ILE A 64 11.33 -2.82 -11.04
C ILE A 64 10.68 -4.18 -10.73
N PRO A 65 9.81 -4.72 -11.62
CA PRO A 65 9.17 -6.01 -11.37
C PRO A 65 10.20 -7.14 -11.27
N THR A 66 10.11 -7.94 -10.20
CA THR A 66 10.93 -9.14 -9.99
C THR A 66 10.52 -10.29 -10.89
N PHE A 67 9.30 -10.23 -11.45
CA PHE A 67 8.79 -11.25 -12.35
C PHE A 67 7.86 -10.63 -13.41
N PRO A 68 8.42 -10.08 -14.50
CA PRO A 68 7.66 -9.50 -15.59
C PRO A 68 7.21 -10.58 -16.59
N ARG A 69 5.91 -10.70 -16.79
CA ARG A 69 5.25 -11.47 -17.86
C ARG A 69 4.24 -10.55 -18.56
N PRO A 70 3.85 -10.84 -19.82
CA PRO A 70 2.85 -10.03 -20.52
C PRO A 70 1.60 -9.78 -19.68
N SER A 71 1.08 -10.84 -19.06
CA SER A 71 -0.15 -10.79 -18.27
C SER A 71 0.00 -10.83 -16.76
N PHE A 72 1.24 -10.69 -16.26
CA PHE A 72 1.50 -10.69 -14.83
C PHE A 72 2.80 -9.97 -14.50
N ALA A 73 2.77 -9.05 -13.54
CA ALA A 73 3.96 -8.49 -12.93
C ALA A 73 3.92 -8.65 -11.41
N ARG A 74 5.09 -8.84 -10.82
CA ARG A 74 5.31 -8.85 -9.37
C ARG A 74 6.34 -7.80 -9.01
N TYR A 75 6.03 -6.97 -8.03
CA TYR A 75 6.88 -5.93 -7.49
C TYR A 75 7.11 -6.20 -6.00
N SER A 76 8.36 -6.52 -5.63
CA SER A 76 8.73 -6.88 -4.26
C SER A 76 9.48 -5.74 -3.60
N GLY A 77 9.26 -5.52 -2.30
CA GLY A 77 9.84 -4.40 -1.54
C GLY A 77 8.81 -3.39 -1.01
N ASN A 78 7.54 -3.64 -1.27
CA ASN A 78 6.42 -2.87 -0.70
C ASN A 78 6.19 -3.27 0.77
N SER A 79 5.33 -2.54 1.47
CA SER A 79 5.01 -2.82 2.87
C SER A 79 3.52 -2.68 3.15
N PHE A 80 3.06 -3.30 4.24
CA PHE A 80 1.71 -3.15 4.74
C PHE A 80 1.70 -3.03 6.26
N ASN A 81 0.64 -2.41 6.78
CA ASN A 81 0.26 -2.40 8.18
C ASN A 81 -1.27 -2.57 8.25
N VAL A 82 -1.79 -3.43 9.11
CA VAL A 82 -3.22 -3.61 9.28
C VAL A 82 -3.55 -3.84 10.74
N THR A 83 -4.61 -3.18 11.20
CA THR A 83 -5.27 -3.38 12.47
C THR A 83 -6.57 -4.13 12.24
N ILE A 84 -6.81 -5.20 12.97
CA ILE A 84 -8.08 -5.94 12.98
C ILE A 84 -8.56 -6.05 14.41
N GLY A 85 -9.70 -5.45 14.71
CA GLY A 85 -10.14 -5.26 16.09
C GLY A 85 -9.09 -4.47 16.88
N SER A 86 -8.40 -5.15 17.80
CA SER A 86 -7.30 -4.56 18.61
C SER A 86 -5.90 -5.05 18.24
N HIS A 87 -5.79 -5.89 17.20
CA HIS A 87 -4.56 -6.59 16.83
C HIS A 87 -3.88 -5.94 15.64
N ASN A 88 -2.58 -5.66 15.77
CA ASN A 88 -1.77 -5.01 14.74
C ASN A 88 -0.86 -6.02 14.03
N PHE A 89 -0.82 -5.94 12.72
CA PHE A 89 0.02 -6.75 11.85
C PHE A 89 0.78 -5.86 10.88
N SER A 90 2.02 -6.21 10.56
CA SER A 90 2.80 -5.43 9.60
C SER A 90 3.92 -6.24 8.97
N GLY A 91 4.31 -5.90 7.76
CA GLY A 91 5.40 -6.61 7.09
C GLY A 91 5.68 -6.08 5.69
N SER A 92 6.60 -6.76 5.00
CA SER A 92 6.78 -6.57 3.57
C SER A 92 5.58 -7.14 2.80
N ALA A 93 5.36 -6.67 1.58
CA ALA A 93 4.40 -7.23 0.66
C ALA A 93 4.95 -7.23 -0.78
N ASP A 94 4.46 -8.15 -1.57
CA ASP A 94 4.47 -8.04 -3.02
C ASP A 94 3.26 -7.24 -3.47
N HIS A 95 3.44 -6.37 -4.46
CA HIS A 95 2.35 -5.87 -5.28
C HIS A 95 2.33 -6.67 -6.57
N ARG A 96 1.20 -7.28 -6.89
CA ARG A 96 1.04 -8.07 -8.12
C ARG A 96 -0.08 -7.48 -8.96
N VAL A 97 0.16 -7.41 -10.26
CA VAL A 97 -0.80 -6.88 -11.24
C VAL A 97 -1.00 -7.92 -12.33
N PHE A 98 -2.26 -8.18 -12.66
CA PHE A 98 -2.71 -9.09 -13.70
C PHE A 98 -3.53 -8.28 -14.69
N ASN A 99 -3.28 -8.50 -15.98
CA ASN A 99 -4.11 -7.96 -17.05
C ASN A 99 -4.73 -9.10 -17.89
N ASN A 100 -5.60 -8.70 -18.80
CA ASN A 100 -6.37 -9.56 -19.68
C ASN A 100 -5.63 -10.07 -20.94
N ASP A 101 -4.31 -9.92 -21.04
CA ASP A 101 -3.55 -10.35 -22.23
C ASP A 101 -3.64 -11.87 -22.48
N LEU A 102 -4.09 -12.64 -21.48
CA LEU A 102 -4.42 -14.07 -21.64
C LEU A 102 -5.92 -14.34 -21.41
N PRO A 103 -6.58 -15.17 -22.25
CA PRO A 103 -8.03 -15.41 -22.19
C PRO A 103 -8.57 -16.01 -20.88
N SER A 104 -7.70 -16.55 -20.03
CA SER A 104 -8.07 -17.19 -18.76
C SER A 104 -7.74 -16.33 -17.53
N ILE A 105 -7.24 -15.11 -17.74
CA ILE A 105 -6.82 -14.21 -16.67
C ILE A 105 -7.79 -13.03 -16.61
N ASN A 106 -8.29 -12.78 -15.42
CA ASN A 106 -9.07 -11.58 -15.12
C ASN A 106 -8.11 -10.47 -14.71
N ASP A 107 -8.52 -9.23 -14.95
CA ASP A 107 -7.79 -8.08 -14.45
C ASP A 107 -7.80 -8.14 -12.92
N ALA A 108 -6.64 -7.97 -12.31
CA ALA A 108 -6.54 -8.02 -10.86
C ALA A 108 -5.32 -7.26 -10.37
N PHE A 109 -5.41 -6.77 -9.14
CA PHE A 109 -4.22 -6.40 -8.40
C PHE A 109 -4.28 -6.97 -6.98
N SER A 110 -3.11 -7.16 -6.38
CA SER A 110 -3.02 -7.66 -5.01
C SER A 110 -1.84 -7.12 -4.25
N ILE A 111 -2.04 -6.93 -2.95
CA ILE A 111 -0.99 -6.67 -1.97
C ILE A 111 -0.90 -7.93 -1.11
N ILE A 112 0.23 -8.64 -1.16
CA ILE A 112 0.30 -9.99 -0.58
C ILE A 112 1.64 -10.27 0.10
N ASN A 113 1.58 -10.87 1.28
CA ASN A 113 2.71 -11.45 1.97
C ASN A 113 2.46 -12.96 2.15
N GLU A 114 3.40 -13.78 1.67
CA GLU A 114 3.36 -15.25 1.77
C GLU A 114 4.53 -15.81 2.59
N THR A 115 5.41 -14.95 3.09
CA THR A 115 6.67 -15.33 3.76
C THR A 115 6.63 -15.17 5.27
N GLY A 116 5.53 -14.66 5.82
CA GLY A 116 5.41 -14.26 7.22
C GLY A 116 5.60 -12.75 7.42
N TYR A 117 5.03 -12.25 8.50
CA TYR A 117 4.96 -10.84 8.87
C TYR A 117 4.97 -10.70 10.39
N THR A 118 5.10 -9.47 10.88
CA THR A 118 4.98 -9.19 12.31
C THR A 118 3.52 -9.29 12.71
N ALA A 119 3.22 -10.13 13.69
CA ALA A 119 1.89 -10.36 14.24
C ALA A 119 1.93 -10.21 15.77
N PRO A 120 0.78 -9.92 16.42
CA PRO A 120 0.73 -9.90 17.88
C PRO A 120 0.90 -11.31 18.44
N SER A 121 1.26 -11.41 19.72
CA SER A 121 1.32 -12.71 20.40
C SER A 121 -0.08 -13.23 20.66
N LEU A 122 -0.48 -14.27 19.92
CA LEU A 122 -1.78 -14.94 20.02
C LEU A 122 -1.57 -16.42 20.35
N GLY A 123 -0.85 -16.70 21.44
CA GLY A 123 -0.47 -18.05 21.84
C GLY A 123 0.58 -18.67 20.91
N ASP A 124 0.26 -19.84 20.34
CA ASP A 124 1.15 -20.60 19.45
C ASP A 124 0.98 -20.26 17.96
N LEU A 125 0.09 -19.31 17.65
CA LEU A 125 -0.16 -18.85 16.30
C LEU A 125 0.97 -17.94 15.79
N ILE A 126 1.42 -18.18 14.57
CA ILE A 126 2.42 -17.40 13.85
C ILE A 126 1.87 -16.91 12.52
N SER A 127 2.33 -15.74 12.07
CA SER A 127 1.95 -15.18 10.78
C SER A 127 2.26 -16.13 9.62
N ARG A 128 1.32 -16.31 8.69
CA ARG A 128 1.57 -17.08 7.47
C ARG A 128 1.30 -16.29 6.20
N THR A 129 0.08 -15.79 6.04
CA THR A 129 -0.32 -15.08 4.82
C THR A 129 -1.17 -13.87 5.17
N PHE A 130 -0.91 -12.77 4.48
CA PHE A 130 -1.74 -11.58 4.43
C PHE A 130 -2.01 -11.28 2.95
N PHE A 131 -3.23 -10.93 2.60
CA PHE A 131 -3.54 -10.59 1.21
C PHE A 131 -4.72 -9.63 1.12
N LEU A 132 -4.58 -8.67 0.21
CA LEU A 132 -5.65 -7.90 -0.41
C LEU A 132 -5.68 -8.28 -1.88
N GLN A 133 -6.82 -8.68 -2.42
CA GLN A 133 -6.93 -9.05 -3.83
C GLN A 133 -8.24 -8.54 -4.40
N PHE A 134 -8.15 -7.82 -5.50
CA PHE A 134 -9.29 -7.25 -6.21
C PHE A 134 -9.30 -7.78 -7.63
N PHE A 135 -10.45 -8.27 -8.08
CA PHE A 135 -10.62 -8.93 -9.37
C PHE A 135 -11.72 -8.24 -10.17
N ASP A 136 -11.49 -8.11 -11.47
CA ASP A 136 -12.46 -7.64 -12.45
C ASP A 136 -12.63 -8.72 -13.53
N SER A 137 -13.79 -9.40 -13.51
CA SER A 137 -14.12 -10.40 -14.53
C SER A 137 -14.52 -9.79 -15.87
N THR A 138 -14.79 -8.47 -15.92
CA THR A 138 -15.10 -7.77 -17.17
C THR A 138 -13.87 -7.53 -18.04
N ARG A 139 -12.67 -7.56 -17.43
CA ARG A 139 -11.36 -7.45 -18.11
C ARG A 139 -11.16 -6.09 -18.76
N THR A 140 -11.57 -5.03 -18.08
CA THR A 140 -11.50 -3.67 -18.62
C THR A 140 -10.68 -2.71 -17.77
N VAL A 141 -10.26 -3.15 -16.59
CA VAL A 141 -9.59 -2.31 -15.60
C VAL A 141 -8.11 -2.08 -15.94
N PHE A 142 -7.41 -3.11 -16.42
CA PHE A 142 -5.98 -3.06 -16.67
C PHE A 142 -5.65 -3.42 -18.13
N SER A 143 -4.96 -2.51 -18.82
CA SER A 143 -4.45 -2.73 -20.17
C SER A 143 -2.97 -3.18 -20.19
N ASN A 144 -2.29 -3.13 -19.05
CA ASN A 144 -0.90 -3.52 -18.87
C ASN A 144 -0.67 -4.03 -17.44
N THR A 145 0.56 -4.42 -17.14
CA THR A 145 0.95 -4.93 -15.83
C THR A 145 1.85 -3.96 -15.07
N ASP A 146 1.82 -2.68 -15.42
CA ASP A 146 2.58 -1.65 -14.72
C ASP A 146 2.09 -1.53 -13.28
N MET A 147 2.97 -1.03 -12.40
CA MET A 147 2.60 -0.82 -11.01
C MET A 147 1.40 0.12 -10.91
N VAL A 148 0.34 -0.33 -10.24
CA VAL A 148 -0.86 0.47 -10.00
C VAL A 148 -0.60 1.53 -8.93
N LEU A 149 -0.01 2.65 -9.33
CA LEU A 149 0.30 3.78 -8.46
C LEU A 149 -0.91 4.65 -8.12
N ASN A 150 -2.05 4.44 -8.78
CA ASN A 150 -3.35 5.06 -8.52
C ASN A 150 -4.43 3.98 -8.71
N PRO A 151 -4.85 3.27 -7.64
CA PRO A 151 -5.81 2.18 -7.76
C PRO A 151 -7.14 2.67 -8.31
N PRO A 152 -7.74 1.92 -9.26
CA PRO A 152 -9.10 2.18 -9.73
C PRO A 152 -10.12 2.17 -8.58
N PRO A 153 -11.27 2.85 -8.72
CA PRO A 153 -12.35 2.76 -7.74
C PRO A 153 -12.73 1.31 -7.45
N LEU A 154 -13.01 0.99 -6.18
CA LEU A 154 -13.39 -0.38 -5.78
C LEU A 154 -14.60 -0.92 -6.56
N SER A 155 -15.49 -0.04 -7.04
CA SER A 155 -16.65 -0.40 -7.88
C SER A 155 -16.29 -0.98 -9.24
N ASN A 156 -15.04 -0.84 -9.68
CA ASN A 156 -14.56 -1.42 -10.93
C ASN A 156 -14.20 -2.90 -10.78
N PHE A 157 -14.13 -3.41 -9.56
CA PHE A 157 -13.86 -4.80 -9.24
C PHE A 157 -15.16 -5.48 -8.81
N ASP A 158 -15.47 -6.62 -9.42
CA ASP A 158 -16.69 -7.38 -9.12
C ASP A 158 -16.49 -8.41 -8.00
N SER A 159 -15.23 -8.66 -7.64
CA SER A 159 -14.86 -9.60 -6.59
C SER A 159 -13.64 -9.11 -5.82
N GLN A 160 -13.63 -9.40 -4.52
CA GLN A 160 -12.48 -9.19 -3.65
C GLN A 160 -12.29 -10.41 -2.76
N ILE A 161 -11.03 -10.78 -2.54
CA ILE A 161 -10.65 -11.84 -1.62
C ILE A 161 -9.53 -11.25 -0.77
N ASN A 162 -9.88 -10.85 0.46
CA ASN A 162 -8.92 -10.27 1.39
C ASN A 162 -8.98 -11.00 2.71
N GLY A 163 -7.85 -11.08 3.40
CA GLY A 163 -7.79 -11.85 4.61
C GLY A 163 -6.41 -11.94 5.22
N LEU A 164 -6.35 -12.76 6.25
CA LEU A 164 -5.12 -13.19 6.86
C LEU A 164 -5.24 -14.64 7.31
N ARG A 165 -4.08 -15.29 7.40
CA ARG A 165 -3.92 -16.64 7.91
C ARG A 165 -2.78 -16.67 8.92
N LEU A 166 -3.04 -17.28 10.06
CA LEU A 166 -2.06 -17.62 11.09
C LEU A 166 -2.00 -19.14 11.23
N ASP A 167 -0.79 -19.70 11.25
CA ASP A 167 -0.57 -21.14 11.44
C ASP A 167 -0.17 -21.42 12.88
N ASN A 168 -0.53 -22.58 13.41
CA ASN A 168 0.03 -23.07 14.65
C ASN A 168 1.50 -23.48 14.44
N LYS A 169 2.42 -22.89 15.21
CA LYS A 169 3.86 -23.12 15.05
C LYS A 169 4.29 -24.58 15.26
N PHE A 170 3.48 -25.38 15.95
CA PHE A 170 3.74 -26.79 16.23
C PHE A 170 3.00 -27.74 15.28
N ASN A 171 1.95 -27.27 14.60
CA ASN A 171 1.16 -28.07 13.68
C ASN A 171 0.63 -27.19 12.52
N PRO A 172 1.31 -27.13 11.36
CA PRO A 172 0.91 -26.25 10.25
C PRO A 172 -0.46 -26.55 9.63
N ASP A 173 -1.00 -27.76 9.84
CA ASP A 173 -2.35 -28.14 9.41
C ASP A 173 -3.43 -27.58 10.35
N ASP A 174 -3.02 -27.09 11.52
CA ASP A 174 -3.85 -26.37 12.48
C ASP A 174 -3.66 -24.86 12.29
N TYR A 175 -4.67 -24.16 11.79
CA TYR A 175 -4.55 -22.75 11.43
C TYR A 175 -5.85 -22.00 11.63
N GLY A 176 -5.69 -20.70 11.89
CA GLY A 176 -6.76 -19.73 11.92
C GLY A 176 -6.75 -18.88 10.65
N ALA A 177 -7.91 -18.69 10.03
CA ALA A 177 -8.03 -17.84 8.86
C ALA A 177 -9.32 -17.03 8.91
N LEU A 178 -9.20 -15.75 8.54
CA LEU A 178 -10.35 -14.86 8.39
C LEU A 178 -10.30 -14.16 7.04
N TYR A 179 -11.49 -13.78 6.58
CA TYR A 179 -11.69 -12.92 5.42
C TYR A 179 -12.40 -11.63 5.84
N TYR A 180 -12.09 -10.56 5.10
CA TYR A 180 -12.72 -9.26 5.28
C TYR A 180 -13.00 -8.60 3.94
N ASN A 181 -14.02 -7.74 3.93
CA ASN A 181 -14.32 -6.88 2.80
C ASN A 181 -13.78 -5.48 3.05
N ILE A 182 -13.11 -4.93 2.05
CA ILE A 182 -12.69 -3.53 2.02
C ILE A 182 -13.83 -2.69 1.43
N ASN A 183 -14.18 -1.63 2.14
CA ASN A 183 -15.25 -0.70 1.82
C ASN A 183 -14.71 0.64 1.30
N SER A 184 -13.50 1.00 1.70
CA SER A 184 -12.78 2.21 1.27
C SER A 184 -11.34 1.86 0.92
N LEU A 185 -10.84 2.50 -0.14
CA LEU A 185 -9.43 2.50 -0.50
C LEU A 185 -9.10 3.89 -1.03
N ALA A 186 -8.20 4.59 -0.37
CA ALA A 186 -7.88 5.97 -0.71
C ALA A 186 -6.38 6.24 -0.57
N PRO A 187 -5.81 7.14 -1.39
CA PRO A 187 -4.44 7.61 -1.20
C PRO A 187 -4.36 8.43 0.09
N VAL A 188 -3.35 8.15 0.91
CA VAL A 188 -2.99 9.01 2.05
C VAL A 188 -2.25 10.23 1.50
N PRO A 189 -2.74 11.46 1.76
CA PRO A 189 -2.07 12.66 1.29
C PRO A 189 -0.61 12.70 1.76
N GLU A 190 0.31 13.01 0.85
CA GLU A 190 1.71 13.21 1.22
C GLU A 190 1.80 14.27 2.33
N PRO A 191 2.57 14.02 3.42
CA PRO A 191 2.79 15.02 4.44
C PRO A 191 3.27 16.29 3.76
N SER A 192 2.61 17.42 4.01
CA SER A 192 2.94 18.69 3.36
C SER A 192 4.26 19.29 3.86
N THR A 193 5.25 18.47 4.22
CA THR A 193 6.59 18.85 4.69
C THR A 193 7.28 19.79 3.72
N LEU A 194 7.08 19.64 2.41
CA LEU A 194 7.56 20.60 1.41
C LEU A 194 6.86 21.96 1.51
N LEU A 195 5.56 21.96 1.77
CA LEU A 195 4.78 23.18 1.98
C LEU A 195 5.17 23.86 3.30
N LEU A 196 5.39 23.07 4.36
CA LEU A 196 5.88 23.55 5.65
C LEU A 196 7.30 24.12 5.54
N LEU A 197 8.20 23.43 4.82
CA LEU A 197 9.56 23.90 4.57
C LEU A 197 9.54 25.21 3.75
N GLY A 198 8.77 25.25 2.66
CA GLY A 198 8.65 26.43 1.81
C GLY A 198 8.04 27.63 2.52
N SER A 199 6.98 27.43 3.29
CA SER A 199 6.36 28.50 4.10
C SER A 199 7.26 28.94 5.25
N GLY A 200 7.96 28.00 5.91
CA GLY A 200 8.95 28.30 6.94
C GLY A 200 10.11 29.15 6.43
N MET A 201 10.66 28.81 5.26
CA MET A 201 11.71 29.61 4.60
C MET A 201 11.20 31.00 4.22
N THR A 202 10.00 31.10 3.65
CA THR A 202 9.38 32.39 3.29
C THR A 202 9.18 33.27 4.54
N GLY A 203 8.73 32.68 5.64
CA GLY A 203 8.61 33.34 6.94
C GLY A 203 9.95 33.88 7.45
N LEU A 204 11.02 33.09 7.39
CA LEU A 204 12.36 33.50 7.80
C LEU A 204 12.91 34.67 6.96
N VAL A 205 12.70 34.64 5.64
CA VAL A 205 13.10 35.73 4.73
C VAL A 205 12.34 37.03 5.06
N ALA A 206 11.03 36.93 5.29
CA ALA A 206 10.21 38.07 5.69
C ALA A 206 10.68 38.66 7.02
N MET A 207 10.89 37.83 8.05
CA MET A 207 11.38 38.27 9.36
C MET A 207 12.75 38.96 9.27
N ARG A 208 13.68 38.44 8.46
CA ARG A 208 14.98 39.07 8.23
C ARG A 208 14.81 40.49 7.66
N ARG A 209 13.91 40.67 6.68
CA ARG A 209 13.65 41.98 6.06
C ARG A 209 13.05 42.99 7.04
N PHE A 210 12.24 42.55 8.00
CA PHE A 210 11.69 43.42 9.04
C PHE A 210 12.71 43.80 10.12
N ARG A 211 13.68 42.92 10.44
CA ARG A 211 14.70 43.20 11.46
C ARG A 211 15.71 44.28 11.05
N PHE A 212 16.02 44.41 9.76
CA PHE A 212 16.96 45.41 9.22
C PHE A 212 16.32 46.76 8.85
N ARG A 213 15.03 46.96 9.19
CA ARG A 213 14.31 48.23 8.96
C ARG A 213 14.18 49.09 10.22
N LYS A 214 14.85 48.71 11.31
CA LYS A 214 15.08 49.54 12.50
C LYS A 214 16.54 49.95 12.51
#